data_AF-A0A2N3BBL9-F1
#
_entry.id   AF-A0A2N3BBL9-F1
#
_cell.length_a   1.000
_cell.length_b   1.000
_cell.length_c   1.000
_cell.angle_alpha   90.00
_cell.angle_beta   90.00
_cell.angle_gamma   90.00
#
_symmetry.space_group_name_H-M   'P 1'
#
loop_
_entity.id
_entity.type
_entity.pdbx_description
1 polymer ?
#
loop_
_entity_poly.entity_id
_entity_poly.type
_entity_poly.pdbx_seq_one_letter_code
_entity_poly.pdbx_strand_id
1 'polypeptide(L)'
;MIGQLMPILPPHDILREVTLLAAVTSTAATIVMPAGVRAGDLALLFDAPAGGNSPRVIPAGFTSLYAIATTGGWGRHHGVAMRVIASAAEGGTTLTGSAGTVDPGTGIVNSRKILLVFRGNVPFKTATYVPGVSGGTNGNPGTITLASGVGTPPLILWGCISTTAHATTPFEAPWTTPAFGAEVFVEALRVGFTIVNRGGVPANQALDMTDFGSSNMLTAAYVTLEG
;
A
#
# COMPACT_ATOMS: atom_id res chain seq x y z
N MET A 1 -49.95 9.49 -28.29
CA MET A 1 -49.24 9.72 -27.01
C MET A 1 -47.95 8.91 -27.04
N ILE A 2 -46.81 9.56 -27.27
CA ILE A 2 -45.50 8.92 -27.19
C ILE A 2 -45.10 9.01 -25.72
N GLY A 3 -45.09 7.87 -25.04
CA GLY A 3 -44.62 7.77 -23.65
C GLY A 3 -43.13 8.07 -23.62
N GLN A 4 -42.77 9.22 -23.05
CA GLN A 4 -41.39 9.59 -22.79
C GLN A 4 -40.86 8.65 -21.70
N LEU A 5 -40.05 7.66 -22.08
CA LEU A 5 -39.32 6.80 -21.17
C LEU A 5 -38.41 7.69 -20.31
N MET A 6 -38.74 7.84 -19.03
CA MET A 6 -37.82 8.45 -18.07
C MET A 6 -36.58 7.55 -17.97
N PRO A 7 -35.36 8.12 -18.10
CA PRO A 7 -34.15 7.36 -17.88
C PRO A 7 -34.12 6.90 -16.41
N ILE A 8 -34.08 5.59 -16.20
CA ILE A 8 -33.82 5.01 -14.88
C ILE A 8 -32.39 5.42 -14.53
N LEU A 9 -32.26 6.42 -13.63
CA LEU A 9 -30.97 6.77 -13.07
C LEU A 9 -30.43 5.54 -12.32
N PRO A 10 -29.16 5.15 -12.53
CA PRO A 10 -28.59 4.03 -11.82
C PRO A 10 -28.65 4.29 -10.30
N PRO A 11 -28.95 3.27 -9.48
CA PRO A 11 -29.02 3.43 -8.03
C PRO A 11 -27.69 3.97 -7.50
N HIS A 12 -27.76 5.06 -6.73
CA HIS A 12 -26.60 5.75 -6.15
C HIS A 12 -25.87 4.93 -5.07
N ASP A 13 -26.45 3.81 -4.64
CA ASP A 13 -25.97 3.00 -3.51
C ASP A 13 -24.96 1.91 -3.90
N ILE A 14 -24.52 1.86 -5.16
CA ILE A 14 -23.56 0.87 -5.63
C ILE A 14 -22.15 1.47 -5.67
N LEU A 15 -21.18 0.77 -5.09
CA LEU A 15 -19.76 1.10 -5.24
C LEU A 15 -19.30 0.89 -6.69
N ARG A 16 -18.90 1.99 -7.32
CA ARG A 16 -18.48 2.05 -8.73
C ARG A 16 -17.12 2.69 -8.89
N GLU A 17 -16.89 3.78 -8.17
CA GLU A 17 -15.70 4.60 -8.29
C GLU A 17 -14.96 4.63 -6.96
N VAL A 18 -13.65 4.45 -7.07
CA VAL A 18 -12.68 4.58 -6.00
C VAL A 18 -11.66 5.60 -6.45
N THR A 19 -11.27 6.47 -5.52
CA THR A 19 -10.27 7.52 -5.76
C THR A 19 -9.27 7.53 -4.61
N LEU A 20 -8.05 7.98 -4.89
CA LEU A 20 -7.11 8.34 -3.83
C LEU A 20 -7.62 9.63 -3.18
N LEU A 21 -7.89 9.58 -1.88
CA LEU A 21 -8.21 10.76 -1.09
C LEU A 21 -6.92 11.53 -0.74
N ALA A 22 -5.92 10.80 -0.25
CA ALA A 22 -4.64 11.39 0.18
C ALA A 22 -3.55 10.32 0.28
N ALA A 23 -2.31 10.78 0.14
CA ALA A 23 -1.11 10.02 0.47
C ALA A 23 -0.25 10.86 1.42
N VAL A 24 0.25 10.24 2.49
CA VAL A 24 1.16 10.88 3.45
C VAL A 24 2.35 9.98 3.73
N THR A 25 3.49 10.57 4.04
CA THR A 25 4.73 9.86 4.33
C THR A 25 5.31 10.29 5.68
N SER A 26 6.13 9.44 6.27
CA SER A 26 6.86 9.74 7.50
C SER A 26 8.17 8.96 7.57
N THR A 27 9.19 9.57 8.18
CA THR A 27 10.45 8.93 8.56
C THR A 27 10.53 8.62 10.07
N ALA A 28 9.43 8.86 10.79
CA ALA A 28 9.29 8.56 12.22
C ALA A 28 8.53 7.25 12.46
N ALA A 29 8.55 6.74 13.70
CA ALA A 29 7.73 5.61 14.14
C ALA A 29 6.21 5.91 14.16
N THR A 30 5.84 7.16 13.87
CA THR A 30 4.45 7.63 13.79
C THR A 30 4.14 8.27 12.45
N ILE A 31 2.88 8.23 12.03
CA ILE A 31 2.36 8.92 10.85
C ILE A 31 0.96 9.49 11.15
N VAL A 32 0.66 10.68 10.66
CA VAL A 32 -0.62 11.35 10.93
C VAL A 32 -1.60 11.06 9.81
N MET A 33 -2.81 10.62 10.17
CA MET A 33 -3.88 10.39 9.22
C MET A 33 -4.35 11.72 8.61
N PRO A 34 -4.63 11.79 7.29
CA PRO A 34 -5.08 13.03 6.65
C PRO A 34 -6.36 13.59 7.27
N ALA A 35 -6.47 14.91 7.46
CA ALA A 35 -7.62 15.53 8.14
C ALA A 35 -8.99 15.26 7.46
N GLY A 36 -9.00 14.97 6.16
CA GLY A 36 -10.23 14.73 5.38
C GLY A 36 -10.81 13.33 5.49
N VAL A 37 -10.23 12.44 6.30
CA VAL A 37 -10.65 11.04 6.45
C VAL A 37 -11.97 10.90 7.18
N ARG A 38 -12.84 9.98 6.72
CA ARG A 38 -14.16 9.70 7.29
C ARG A 38 -14.45 8.20 7.37
N ALA A 39 -15.53 7.86 8.06
CA ALA A 39 -16.04 6.50 8.11
C ALA A 39 -16.29 5.94 6.69
N GLY A 40 -15.87 4.70 6.47
CA GLY A 40 -15.94 3.99 5.19
C GLY A 40 -14.81 4.30 4.22
N ASP A 41 -13.80 5.08 4.60
CA ASP A 41 -12.55 5.16 3.83
C ASP A 41 -11.68 3.90 4.07
N LEU A 42 -10.81 3.58 3.11
CA LEU A 42 -9.82 2.52 3.24
C LEU A 42 -8.44 3.15 3.48
N ALA A 43 -7.78 2.76 4.56
CA ALA A 43 -6.39 3.09 4.83
C ALA A 43 -5.48 1.87 4.57
N LEU A 44 -4.43 2.08 3.77
CA LEU A 44 -3.33 1.13 3.58
C LEU A 44 -2.04 1.76 4.14
N LEU A 45 -1.48 1.13 5.17
CA LEU A 45 -0.21 1.52 5.78
C LEU A 45 0.89 0.56 5.33
N PHE A 46 1.91 1.14 4.70
CA PHE A 46 3.17 0.49 4.38
C PHE A 46 4.20 0.92 5.41
N ASP A 47 4.72 -0.05 6.15
CA ASP A 47 5.61 0.14 7.28
C ASP A 47 6.92 -0.62 7.04
N ALA A 48 8.02 0.11 6.87
CA ALA A 48 9.33 -0.45 6.57
C ALA A 48 10.40 0.03 7.56
N PRO A 49 10.34 -0.41 8.83
CA PRO A 49 11.43 -0.20 9.78
C PRO A 49 12.73 -0.89 9.30
N ALA A 50 13.87 -0.26 9.57
CA ALA A 50 15.18 -0.92 9.52
C ALA A 50 15.85 -0.95 10.88
N GLY A 51 16.78 -1.86 11.10
CA GLY A 51 17.27 -2.25 12.41
C GLY A 51 16.70 -3.60 12.86
N GLY A 52 17.57 -4.61 12.97
CA GLY A 52 17.19 -5.99 13.25
C GLY A 52 16.31 -6.19 14.48
N ASN A 53 15.54 -7.28 14.46
CA ASN A 53 14.60 -7.74 15.50
C ASN A 53 13.63 -6.70 16.07
N SER A 54 13.44 -5.55 15.41
CA SER A 54 12.47 -4.55 15.86
C SER A 54 11.07 -5.20 15.91
N PRO A 55 10.41 -5.23 17.09
CA PRO A 55 9.12 -5.85 17.21
C PRO A 55 8.14 -5.13 16.30
N ARG A 56 7.38 -5.92 15.52
CA ARG A 56 6.40 -5.37 14.61
C ARG A 56 5.25 -4.74 15.40
N VAL A 57 4.97 -3.47 15.12
CA VAL A 57 3.86 -2.73 15.74
C VAL A 57 2.81 -2.47 14.68
N ILE A 58 1.61 -3.00 14.91
CA ILE A 58 0.44 -2.76 14.06
C ILE A 58 -0.39 -1.66 14.74
N PRO A 59 -0.70 -0.54 14.06
CA PRO A 59 -1.55 0.48 14.65
C PRO A 59 -2.91 -0.07 15.07
N ALA A 60 -3.52 0.50 16.11
CA ALA A 60 -4.82 0.07 16.60
C ALA A 60 -5.87 0.07 15.48
N GLY A 61 -6.67 -1.00 15.41
CA GLY A 61 -7.70 -1.18 14.40
C GLY A 61 -7.20 -1.60 13.01
N PHE A 62 -5.89 -1.65 12.78
CA PHE A 62 -5.34 -2.19 11.53
C PHE A 62 -5.15 -3.70 11.62
N THR A 63 -5.38 -4.37 10.51
CA THR A 63 -5.08 -5.78 10.31
C THR A 63 -3.77 -5.90 9.56
N SER A 64 -2.85 -6.69 10.09
CA SER A 64 -1.65 -7.09 9.37
C SER A 64 -2.00 -7.89 8.12
N LEU A 65 -1.56 -7.42 6.96
CA LEU A 65 -1.73 -8.13 5.70
C LEU A 65 -0.53 -9.01 5.36
N TYR A 66 0.64 -8.41 5.51
CA TYR A 66 1.86 -9.01 5.03
C TYR A 66 3.04 -8.64 5.92
N ALA A 67 3.95 -9.59 6.09
CA ALA A 67 5.23 -9.41 6.75
C ALA A 67 6.28 -10.30 6.07
N ILE A 68 7.32 -9.70 5.49
CA ILE A 68 8.53 -10.45 5.16
C ILE A 68 9.33 -10.59 6.45
N ALA A 69 9.29 -11.79 7.03
CA ALA A 69 10.28 -12.20 8.01
C ALA A 69 11.47 -12.77 7.25
N THR A 70 12.60 -12.08 7.30
CA THR A 70 13.82 -12.52 6.64
C THR A 70 14.54 -13.53 7.52
N THR A 71 14.77 -14.73 7.00
CA THR A 71 15.65 -15.72 7.64
C THR A 71 17.11 -15.30 7.51
N GLY A 72 17.84 -15.17 8.62
CA GLY A 72 19.29 -14.95 8.61
C GLY A 72 19.80 -13.59 9.10
N GLY A 73 19.07 -12.89 9.99
CA GLY A 73 19.60 -11.70 10.67
C GLY A 73 19.50 -10.39 9.86
N TRP A 74 18.61 -10.33 8.88
CA TRP A 74 18.45 -9.13 8.06
C TRP A 74 17.73 -8.06 8.88
N GLY A 75 18.32 -6.87 8.91
CA GLY A 75 17.84 -5.77 9.71
C GLY A 75 16.57 -5.10 9.21
N ARG A 76 15.67 -5.74 8.45
CA ARG A 76 14.41 -5.12 8.02
C ARG A 76 13.23 -6.07 8.10
N HIS A 77 12.12 -5.51 8.57
CA HIS A 77 10.79 -6.06 8.41
C HIS A 77 10.03 -5.13 7.46
N HIS A 78 9.54 -5.67 6.35
CA HIS A 78 8.54 -4.97 5.56
C HIS A 78 7.17 -5.48 6.00
N GLY A 79 6.37 -4.59 6.57
CA GLY A 79 5.01 -4.85 7.01
C GLY A 79 4.01 -4.03 6.20
N VAL A 80 2.96 -4.69 5.68
CA VAL A 80 1.78 -3.99 5.16
C VAL A 80 0.62 -4.26 6.10
N ALA A 81 -0.12 -3.22 6.45
CA ALA A 81 -1.32 -3.31 7.27
C ALA A 81 -2.46 -2.52 6.61
N MET A 82 -3.69 -3.01 6.75
CA MET A 82 -4.88 -2.35 6.21
C MET A 82 -5.93 -2.11 7.28
N ARG A 83 -6.79 -1.12 7.03
CA ARG A 83 -7.98 -0.88 7.81
C ARG A 83 -9.07 -0.25 6.95
N VAL A 84 -10.27 -0.83 6.97
CA VAL A 84 -11.49 -0.08 6.65
C VAL A 84 -11.85 0.74 7.88
N ILE A 85 -11.99 2.06 7.71
CA ILE A 85 -12.24 2.98 8.82
C ILE A 85 -13.71 2.86 9.20
N ALA A 86 -13.99 2.08 10.24
CA ALA A 86 -15.35 1.69 10.61
C ALA A 86 -16.10 2.73 11.46
N SER A 87 -15.39 3.66 12.11
CA SER A 87 -15.96 4.69 13.01
C SER A 87 -15.70 6.11 12.50
N ALA A 88 -16.26 7.12 13.18
CA ALA A 88 -16.22 8.55 12.84
C ALA A 88 -14.85 9.07 12.36
N ALA A 89 -14.81 10.28 11.78
CA ALA A 89 -13.60 10.87 11.20
C ALA A 89 -12.36 10.72 12.10
N GLU A 90 -11.44 9.83 11.70
CA GLU A 90 -10.13 9.63 12.33
C GLU A 90 -9.06 10.57 11.74
N GLY A 91 -9.50 11.55 10.94
CA GLY A 91 -8.60 12.53 10.35
C GLY A 91 -7.82 13.30 11.42
N GLY A 92 -6.51 13.43 11.21
CA GLY A 92 -5.58 14.07 12.14
C GLY A 92 -5.10 13.18 13.28
N THR A 93 -5.58 11.94 13.40
CA THR A 93 -5.07 11.00 14.42
C THR A 93 -3.65 10.55 14.11
N THR A 94 -2.85 10.31 15.15
CA THR A 94 -1.50 9.76 15.01
C THR A 94 -1.53 8.24 15.07
N LEU A 95 -1.09 7.58 14.00
CA LEU A 95 -0.87 6.15 13.95
C LEU A 95 0.56 5.84 14.38
N THR A 96 0.71 4.87 15.29
CA THR A 96 2.03 4.35 15.69
C THR A 96 2.27 3.02 14.99
N GLY A 97 3.34 2.94 14.21
CA GLY A 97 3.81 1.71 13.58
C GLY A 97 5.15 1.30 14.16
N SER A 98 5.84 0.40 13.47
CA SER A 98 7.13 -0.13 13.91
C SER A 98 8.19 0.96 13.89
N ALA A 99 9.04 0.99 14.91
CA ALA A 99 10.22 1.84 14.94
C ALA A 99 11.41 1.09 14.34
N GLY A 100 12.18 1.77 13.50
CA GLY A 100 13.50 1.32 13.13
C GLY A 100 14.57 1.71 14.14
N THR A 101 15.74 1.09 14.06
CA THR A 101 16.95 1.52 14.75
C THR A 101 17.65 2.64 13.97
N VAL A 102 18.50 3.34 14.70
CA VAL A 102 19.47 4.29 14.14
C VAL A 102 20.49 3.51 13.32
N ASP A 103 20.75 3.98 12.10
CA ASP A 103 21.90 3.53 11.32
C ASP A 103 23.19 4.14 11.92
N PRO A 104 24.17 3.32 12.37
CA PRO A 104 25.38 3.82 13.03
C PRO A 104 26.27 4.66 12.11
N GLY A 105 26.15 4.53 10.77
CA GLY A 105 26.94 5.31 9.82
C GLY A 105 26.33 6.68 9.49
N THR A 106 25.01 6.83 9.63
CA THR A 106 24.29 8.05 9.21
C THR A 106 23.57 8.77 10.35
N GLY A 107 23.36 8.11 11.49
CA GLY A 107 22.58 8.63 12.62
C GLY A 107 21.06 8.70 12.35
N ILE A 108 20.60 8.22 11.20
CA ILE A 108 19.19 8.31 10.78
C ILE A 108 18.39 7.14 11.34
N VAL A 109 17.24 7.45 11.96
CA VAL A 109 16.25 6.43 12.36
C VAL A 109 15.52 5.96 11.11
N ASN A 110 15.64 4.66 10.80
CA ASN A 110 15.08 4.09 9.60
C ASN A 110 13.61 3.68 9.77
N SER A 111 12.70 4.61 10.04
CA SER A 111 11.26 4.32 10.19
C SER A 111 10.45 4.87 9.02
N ARG A 112 10.44 4.15 7.89
CA ARG A 112 9.72 4.63 6.70
C ARG A 112 8.26 4.20 6.73
N LYS A 113 7.36 5.17 6.56
CA LYS A 113 5.92 4.93 6.50
C LYS A 113 5.31 5.64 5.31
N ILE A 114 4.44 4.93 4.60
CA ILE A 114 3.55 5.49 3.59
C ILE A 114 2.13 5.09 3.97
N LEU A 115 1.24 6.07 4.11
CA LEU A 115 -0.18 5.84 4.33
C LEU A 115 -0.94 6.34 3.10
N LEU A 116 -1.64 5.43 2.45
CA LEU A 116 -2.57 5.74 1.36
C LEU A 116 -4.00 5.64 1.90
N VAL A 117 -4.80 6.65 1.61
CA VAL A 117 -6.23 6.64 1.94
C VAL A 117 -7.05 6.73 0.66
N PHE A 118 -7.98 5.80 0.51
CA PHE A 118 -8.88 5.70 -0.63
C PHE A 118 -10.31 5.93 -0.20
N ARG A 119 -11.10 6.48 -1.11
CA ARG A 119 -12.51 6.78 -0.91
C ARG A 119 -13.35 6.29 -2.07
N GLY A 120 -14.41 5.56 -1.75
CA GLY A 120 -15.45 5.19 -2.69
C GLY A 120 -16.46 6.32 -2.91
N ASN A 121 -17.18 6.27 -4.03
CA ASN A 121 -18.38 7.09 -4.23
C ASN A 121 -19.48 6.79 -3.19
N VAL A 122 -19.43 5.59 -2.60
CA VAL A 122 -20.15 5.19 -1.38
C VAL A 122 -19.15 4.67 -0.34
N PRO A 123 -19.48 4.68 0.97
CA PRO A 123 -18.63 4.11 2.01
C PRO A 123 -18.28 2.64 1.74
N PHE A 124 -17.02 2.24 1.97
CA PHE A 124 -16.66 0.82 1.92
C PHE A 124 -17.26 0.09 3.12
N LYS A 125 -17.94 -1.02 2.86
CA LYS A 125 -18.43 -1.95 3.90
C LYS A 125 -17.40 -3.02 4.20
N THR A 126 -16.76 -3.55 3.16
CA THR A 126 -15.76 -4.62 3.26
C THR A 126 -14.57 -4.31 2.36
N ALA A 127 -13.41 -4.80 2.77
CA ALA A 127 -12.20 -4.81 1.98
C ALA A 127 -11.55 -6.17 2.16
N THR A 128 -11.51 -6.95 1.08
CA THR A 128 -11.00 -8.31 1.10
C THR A 128 -9.59 -8.31 0.54
N TYR A 129 -8.62 -8.57 1.42
CA TYR A 129 -7.23 -8.75 1.02
C TYR A 129 -7.06 -10.07 0.29
N VAL A 130 -6.47 -10.01 -0.90
CA VAL A 130 -5.99 -11.19 -1.60
C VAL A 130 -4.48 -11.22 -1.47
N PRO A 131 -3.92 -12.18 -0.70
CA PRO A 131 -2.48 -12.35 -0.59
C PRO A 131 -1.83 -12.44 -1.96
N GLY A 132 -0.76 -11.68 -2.14
CA GLY A 132 -0.03 -11.66 -3.40
C GLY A 132 1.33 -12.32 -3.27
N VAL A 133 2.31 -11.75 -3.98
CA VAL A 133 3.65 -12.30 -4.16
C VAL A 133 4.69 -11.39 -3.55
N SER A 134 5.83 -11.96 -3.19
CA SER A 134 6.97 -11.20 -2.66
C SER A 134 8.30 -11.86 -2.99
N GLY A 135 9.35 -11.07 -2.86
CA GLY A 135 10.73 -11.52 -2.95
C GLY A 135 11.61 -10.64 -2.06
N GLY A 136 12.69 -11.23 -1.52
CA GLY A 136 13.64 -10.51 -0.68
C GLY A 136 15.03 -11.12 -0.80
N THR A 137 16.05 -10.31 -1.10
CA THR A 137 17.46 -10.78 -1.20
C THR A 137 18.48 -9.64 -1.03
N ASN A 138 19.76 -10.00 -0.86
CA ASN A 138 20.93 -9.11 -0.71
C ASN A 138 21.67 -8.94 -2.05
N GLY A 139 21.00 -9.30 -3.14
CA GLY A 139 21.41 -9.01 -4.49
C GLY A 139 20.17 -8.64 -5.29
N ASN A 140 20.13 -8.96 -6.57
CA ASN A 140 18.95 -8.73 -7.37
C ASN A 140 17.82 -9.74 -7.06
N PRO A 141 16.64 -9.35 -6.53
CA PRO A 141 15.50 -10.24 -6.49
C PRO A 141 15.02 -10.53 -7.92
N GLY A 142 14.63 -11.77 -8.20
CA GLY A 142 13.96 -12.07 -9.46
C GLY A 142 12.63 -11.32 -9.55
N THR A 143 12.23 -11.00 -10.78
CA THR A 143 10.92 -10.40 -11.07
C THR A 143 9.79 -11.25 -10.47
N ILE A 144 8.85 -10.61 -9.78
CA ILE A 144 7.65 -11.26 -9.23
C ILE A 144 6.41 -10.85 -10.02
N THR A 145 5.48 -11.78 -10.25
CA THR A 145 4.24 -11.50 -10.98
C THR A 145 3.02 -11.70 -10.09
N LEU A 146 2.28 -10.62 -9.84
CA LEU A 146 0.97 -10.66 -9.22
C LEU A 146 -0.08 -11.01 -10.27
N ALA A 147 -0.79 -12.12 -10.07
CA ALA A 147 -1.89 -12.55 -10.92
C ALA A 147 -3.20 -11.78 -10.63
N SER A 148 -3.17 -10.44 -10.67
CA SER A 148 -4.32 -9.58 -10.38
C SER A 148 -5.39 -9.55 -11.49
N GLY A 149 -5.12 -10.11 -12.67
CA GLY A 149 -6.03 -10.11 -13.81
C GLY A 149 -7.35 -10.87 -13.60
N VAL A 150 -7.45 -11.68 -12.54
CA VAL A 150 -8.67 -12.39 -12.14
C VAL A 150 -9.48 -11.67 -11.06
N GLY A 151 -8.95 -10.54 -10.55
CA GLY A 151 -9.62 -9.76 -9.51
C GLY A 151 -10.95 -9.16 -9.99
N THR A 152 -11.91 -9.03 -9.09
CA THR A 152 -13.21 -8.40 -9.40
C THR A 152 -13.20 -6.93 -8.98
N PRO A 153 -13.36 -5.97 -9.90
CA PRO A 153 -13.43 -4.56 -9.56
C PRO A 153 -14.75 -4.18 -8.84
N PRO A 154 -14.73 -3.15 -7.97
CA PRO A 154 -13.61 -2.24 -7.73
C PRO A 154 -12.52 -2.87 -6.88
N LEU A 155 -11.26 -2.66 -7.27
CA LEU A 155 -10.10 -3.14 -6.53
C LEU A 155 -8.96 -2.13 -6.57
N ILE A 156 -8.08 -2.23 -5.58
CA ILE A 156 -6.81 -1.50 -5.54
C ILE A 156 -5.72 -2.56 -5.57
N LEU A 157 -4.95 -2.57 -6.64
CA LEU A 157 -3.72 -3.35 -6.72
C LEU A 157 -2.55 -2.44 -6.36
N TRP A 158 -1.56 -3.00 -5.68
CA TRP A 158 -0.40 -2.26 -5.23
C TRP A 158 0.86 -3.11 -5.31
N GLY A 159 1.97 -2.40 -5.48
CA GLY A 159 3.31 -2.91 -5.35
C GLY A 159 4.09 -2.06 -4.37
N CYS A 160 5.08 -2.65 -3.76
CA CYS A 160 5.97 -1.96 -2.84
C CYS A 160 7.37 -2.52 -2.97
N ILE A 161 8.34 -1.61 -3.03
CA ILE A 161 9.76 -1.94 -3.05
C ILE A 161 10.49 -1.21 -1.94
N SER A 162 11.48 -1.87 -1.35
CA SER A 162 12.34 -1.25 -0.35
C SER A 162 13.74 -1.85 -0.31
N THR A 163 14.72 -1.09 0.17
CA THR A 163 16.13 -1.51 0.29
C THR A 163 16.85 -0.83 1.46
N THR A 164 17.89 -1.45 2.04
CA THR A 164 18.73 -0.80 3.07
C THR A 164 19.79 0.11 2.50
N ALA A 165 20.27 -0.17 1.30
CA ALA A 165 21.49 0.41 0.78
C ALA A 165 21.27 1.69 -0.05
N HIS A 166 20.02 2.14 -0.17
CA HIS A 166 19.64 3.24 -1.06
C HIS A 166 18.79 4.31 -0.35
N ALA A 167 19.31 4.89 0.74
CA ALA A 167 18.57 5.82 1.59
C ALA A 167 18.23 7.16 0.92
N THR A 168 18.92 7.56 -0.16
CA THR A 168 18.91 8.95 -0.64
C THR A 168 18.51 9.15 -2.10
N THR A 169 18.43 8.11 -2.92
CA THR A 169 18.06 8.23 -4.34
C THR A 169 16.74 7.49 -4.62
N PRO A 170 15.83 8.05 -5.45
CA PRO A 170 14.61 7.34 -5.82
C PRO A 170 14.98 6.07 -6.60
N PHE A 171 14.16 5.03 -6.48
CA PHE A 171 14.28 3.86 -7.36
C PHE A 171 14.13 4.28 -8.82
N GLU A 172 14.88 3.67 -9.74
CA GLU A 172 14.68 3.89 -11.16
C GLU A 172 13.33 3.31 -11.61
N ALA A 173 12.66 3.99 -12.55
CA ALA A 173 11.38 3.57 -13.12
C ALA A 173 11.58 3.17 -14.60
N PRO A 174 10.72 2.28 -15.15
CA PRO A 174 9.61 1.60 -14.50
C PRO A 174 10.08 0.36 -13.73
N TRP A 175 9.57 0.18 -12.51
CA TRP A 175 9.78 -1.01 -11.68
C TRP A 175 8.57 -1.95 -11.74
N THR A 176 7.57 -1.62 -12.58
CA THR A 176 6.44 -2.50 -12.88
C THR A 176 6.04 -2.52 -14.35
N THR A 177 5.46 -3.64 -14.77
CA THR A 177 4.80 -3.80 -16.07
C THR A 177 3.44 -4.47 -15.88
N PRO A 178 2.32 -3.81 -16.24
CA PRO A 178 2.25 -2.42 -16.71
C PRO A 178 2.62 -1.41 -15.60
N ALA A 179 2.89 -0.16 -15.99
CA ALA A 179 3.15 0.90 -15.01
C ALA A 179 1.96 1.07 -14.05
N PHE A 180 2.25 1.38 -12.79
CA PHE A 180 1.21 1.79 -11.85
C PHE A 180 0.57 3.12 -12.27
N GLY A 181 -0.71 3.30 -11.91
CA GLY A 181 -1.42 4.54 -12.18
C GLY A 181 -0.91 5.73 -11.35
N ALA A 182 -0.36 5.46 -10.16
CA ALA A 182 0.26 6.46 -9.30
C ALA A 182 1.29 5.81 -8.37
N GLU A 183 2.21 6.63 -7.85
CA GLU A 183 3.29 6.19 -6.97
C GLU A 183 3.58 7.22 -5.87
N VAL A 184 4.05 6.73 -4.73
CA VAL A 184 4.46 7.50 -3.56
C VAL A 184 5.74 6.90 -3.02
N PHE A 185 6.69 7.73 -2.59
CA PHE A 185 7.94 7.25 -2.02
C PHE A 185 8.40 8.10 -0.83
N VAL A 186 9.19 7.48 0.04
CA VAL A 186 9.90 8.11 1.14
C VAL A 186 11.22 7.38 1.31
N GLU A 187 12.32 8.05 0.97
CA GLU A 187 13.65 7.46 0.96
C GLU A 187 13.65 6.10 0.20
N ALA A 188 14.14 5.04 0.86
CA ALA A 188 14.26 3.69 0.33
C ALA A 188 12.96 2.86 0.42
N LEU A 189 11.79 3.50 0.45
CA LEU A 189 10.48 2.86 0.39
C LEU A 189 9.67 3.51 -0.73
N ARG A 190 9.22 2.71 -1.70
CA ARG A 190 8.36 3.17 -2.79
C ARG A 190 7.16 2.25 -2.92
N VAL A 191 5.99 2.86 -3.05
CA VAL A 191 4.70 2.18 -3.22
C VAL A 191 4.07 2.70 -4.49
N GLY A 192 3.64 1.79 -5.35
CA GLY A 192 2.86 2.10 -6.54
C GLY A 192 1.52 1.40 -6.46
N PHE A 193 0.50 1.99 -7.05
CA PHE A 193 -0.84 1.41 -7.05
C PHE A 193 -1.61 1.77 -8.32
N THR A 194 -2.58 0.91 -8.64
CA THR A 194 -3.57 1.14 -9.68
C THR A 194 -4.94 0.88 -9.08
N ILE A 195 -5.85 1.84 -9.28
CA ILE A 195 -7.25 1.69 -8.95
C ILE A 195 -7.96 1.16 -10.19
N VAL A 196 -8.63 0.02 -10.05
CA VAL A 196 -9.50 -0.52 -11.11
C VAL A 196 -10.93 -0.37 -10.63
N ASN A 197 -11.65 0.57 -11.23
CA ASN A 197 -13.06 0.86 -10.92
C ASN A 197 -14.00 -0.20 -11.51
N ARG A 198 -15.27 -0.20 -11.08
CA ARG A 198 -16.27 -1.15 -11.59
C ARG A 198 -16.36 -1.06 -13.12
N GLY A 199 -16.32 -2.20 -13.79
CA GLY A 199 -16.32 -2.30 -15.26
C GLY A 199 -14.93 -2.18 -15.89
N GLY A 200 -13.89 -1.85 -15.12
CA GLY A 200 -12.51 -1.99 -15.55
C GLY A 200 -12.08 -3.46 -15.63
N VAL A 201 -10.92 -3.69 -16.25
CA VAL A 201 -10.30 -5.03 -16.30
C VAL A 201 -8.90 -4.91 -15.69
N PRO A 202 -8.63 -5.58 -14.55
CA PRO A 202 -7.29 -5.57 -13.99
C PRO A 202 -6.33 -6.33 -14.90
N ALA A 203 -5.08 -5.89 -14.94
CA ALA A 203 -3.99 -6.63 -15.56
C ALA A 203 -3.16 -7.30 -14.47
N ASN A 204 -2.46 -8.38 -14.83
CA ASN A 204 -1.38 -8.91 -14.00
C ASN A 204 -0.27 -7.85 -13.88
N GLN A 205 0.41 -7.83 -12.74
CA GLN A 205 1.48 -6.86 -12.46
C GLN A 205 2.79 -7.61 -12.25
N ALA A 206 3.73 -7.41 -13.17
CA ALA A 206 5.12 -7.81 -12.97
C ALA A 206 5.85 -6.69 -12.23
N LEU A 207 6.46 -6.99 -11.09
CA LEU A 207 7.31 -6.08 -10.34
C LEU A 207 8.75 -6.54 -10.47
N ASP A 208 9.63 -5.59 -10.76
CA ASP A 208 11.06 -5.81 -10.89
C ASP A 208 11.80 -4.69 -10.18
N MET A 209 13.01 -4.95 -9.69
CA MET A 209 13.90 -3.90 -9.23
C MET A 209 15.32 -4.24 -9.63
N THR A 210 16.17 -3.23 -9.76
CA THR A 210 17.61 -3.45 -9.89
C THR A 210 18.22 -3.81 -8.53
N ASP A 211 19.44 -4.33 -8.57
CA ASP A 211 20.20 -4.60 -7.36
C ASP A 211 20.71 -3.30 -6.75
N PHE A 212 20.26 -2.98 -5.53
CA PHE A 212 20.76 -1.85 -4.77
C PHE A 212 21.73 -2.26 -3.66
N GLY A 213 22.20 -3.51 -3.63
CA GLY A 213 23.05 -4.06 -2.58
C GLY A 213 22.23 -4.88 -1.59
N SER A 214 21.96 -4.35 -0.39
CA SER A 214 21.37 -5.14 0.70
C SER A 214 19.87 -4.93 0.90
N SER A 215 19.19 -5.99 1.35
CA SER A 215 17.78 -5.99 1.76
C SER A 215 16.81 -5.50 0.70
N ASN A 216 17.06 -5.83 -0.57
CA ASN A 216 16.17 -5.56 -1.68
C ASN A 216 14.90 -6.41 -1.52
N MET A 217 13.76 -5.74 -1.39
CA MET A 217 12.47 -6.37 -1.13
C MET A 217 11.44 -5.90 -2.15
N LEU A 218 10.68 -6.85 -2.68
CA LEU A 218 9.52 -6.66 -3.55
C LEU A 218 8.29 -7.26 -2.87
N THR A 219 7.15 -6.59 -2.94
CA THR A 219 5.86 -7.16 -2.53
C THR A 219 4.76 -6.58 -3.39
N ALA A 220 3.82 -7.41 -3.82
CA ALA A 220 2.63 -6.98 -4.52
C ALA A 220 1.41 -7.72 -3.98
N ALA A 221 0.27 -7.06 -3.93
CA ALA A 221 -1.01 -7.68 -3.66
C ALA A 221 -2.16 -6.80 -4.17
N TYR A 222 -3.39 -7.23 -3.93
CA TYR A 222 -4.55 -6.38 -4.19
C TYR A 222 -5.64 -6.58 -3.13
N VAL A 223 -6.54 -5.60 -3.07
CA VAL A 223 -7.71 -5.60 -2.19
C VAL A 223 -8.95 -5.38 -3.05
N THR A 224 -9.95 -6.25 -2.93
CA THR A 224 -11.28 -6.05 -3.55
C THR A 224 -12.20 -5.33 -2.57
N LEU A 225 -13.09 -4.49 -3.09
CA LEU A 225 -13.89 -3.56 -2.30
C LEU A 225 -15.38 -3.73 -2.56
N GLU A 226 -16.17 -3.66 -1.48
CA GLU A 226 -17.63 -3.62 -1.56
C GLU A 226 -18.15 -2.45 -0.73
N GLY A 227 -19.25 -1.84 -1.20
CA GLY A 227 -19.90 -0.70 -0.56
C GLY A 227 -21.33 -0.96 -0.15
#